data_AF-S4PRQ5-F1
#
_entry.id   AF-S4PRQ5-F1
#
_cell.length_a   1.000
_cell.length_b   1.000
_cell.length_c   1.000
_cell.angle_alpha   90.00
_cell.angle_beta   90.00
_cell.angle_gamma   90.00
#
_symmetry.space_group_name_H-M   'P 1'
#
loop_
_entity.id
_entity.type
_entity.pdbx_description
1 polymer ?
#
loop_
_entity_poly.entity_id
_entity_poly.type
_entity_poly.pdbx_seq_one_letter_code
_entity_poly.pdbx_strand_id
1 'polypeptide(L)'
;MRSLGAKHILAIDVGSQDDTDLTNYGDDLSGWWLLWKRWNPFTTPVKVPNLPDIQSRLAYVSCNRQLEEVKTSDYCEYIRPPIDSYKTLQFGSFDEIREVGYRHGSAYFEGQRR
;
A
#
# COMPACT_ATOMS: atom_id res chain seq x y z
N MET A 1 -1.12 -22.65 -5.42
CA MET A 1 -2.17 -23.00 -4.43
C MET A 1 -3.35 -23.69 -5.07
N ARG A 2 -4.07 -23.06 -6.01
CA ARG A 2 -5.20 -23.71 -6.72
C ARG A 2 -4.79 -24.97 -7.49
N SER A 3 -3.68 -24.91 -8.23
CA SER A 3 -3.11 -26.07 -8.93
C SER A 3 -2.63 -27.19 -8.00
N LEU A 4 -2.45 -26.89 -6.71
CA LEU A 4 -2.07 -27.85 -5.67
C LEU A 4 -3.30 -28.46 -4.96
N GLY A 5 -4.52 -28.17 -5.42
CA GLY A 5 -5.76 -28.75 -4.90
C GLY A 5 -6.44 -27.93 -3.79
N ALA A 6 -5.98 -26.72 -3.48
CA ALA A 6 -6.65 -25.86 -2.50
C ALA A 6 -8.05 -25.45 -3.00
N LYS A 7 -9.09 -25.81 -2.24
CA LYS A 7 -10.49 -25.48 -2.54
C LYS A 7 -10.86 -24.03 -2.24
N HIS A 8 -10.31 -23.50 -1.14
CA HIS A 8 -10.52 -22.12 -0.69
C HIS A 8 -9.15 -21.48 -0.47
N ILE A 9 -8.98 -20.25 -0.95
CA ILE A 9 -7.72 -19.51 -0.86
C ILE A 9 -8.05 -18.13 -0.32
N LEU A 10 -7.48 -17.80 0.83
CA LEU A 10 -7.57 -16.46 1.43
C LEU A 10 -6.23 -15.76 1.24
N ALA A 11 -6.24 -14.57 0.64
CA ALA A 11 -5.07 -13.73 0.45
C ALA A 11 -5.17 -12.53 1.40
N ILE A 12 -4.41 -12.56 2.49
CA ILE A 12 -4.41 -11.50 3.50
C ILE A 12 -3.27 -10.53 3.23
N ASP A 13 -3.59 -9.29 2.87
CA ASP A 13 -2.61 -8.24 2.62
C ASP A 13 -2.39 -7.39 3.87
N VAL A 14 -1.14 -7.40 4.36
CA VAL A 14 -0.67 -6.57 5.46
C VAL A 14 0.49 -5.65 5.03
N GLY A 15 0.63 -5.43 3.72
CA GLY A 15 1.61 -4.53 3.14
C GLY A 15 1.30 -3.06 3.45
N SER A 16 2.35 -2.29 3.73
CA SER A 16 2.28 -0.84 3.79
C SER A 16 1.94 -0.28 2.41
N GLN A 17 1.04 0.70 2.36
CA GLN A 17 0.81 1.44 1.13
C GLN A 17 1.86 2.55 0.97
N ASP A 18 2.40 2.67 -0.24
CA ASP A 18 3.25 3.79 -0.60
C ASP A 18 2.40 5.06 -0.75
N ASP A 19 2.91 6.19 -0.27
CA ASP A 19 2.30 7.49 -0.55
C ASP A 19 2.41 7.79 -2.06
N THR A 20 1.26 7.97 -2.70
CA THR A 20 1.16 8.28 -4.13
C THR A 20 0.94 9.77 -4.39
N ASP A 21 0.88 10.61 -3.35
CA ASP A 21 0.71 12.06 -3.44
C ASP A 21 2.01 12.75 -3.89
N LEU A 22 2.32 12.60 -5.18
CA LEU A 22 3.40 13.29 -5.86
C LEU A 22 2.87 14.51 -6.61
N THR A 23 3.66 15.58 -6.64
CA THR A 23 3.31 16.77 -7.41
C THR A 23 3.38 16.47 -8.91
N ASN A 24 2.28 16.72 -9.63
CA ASN A 24 2.32 16.71 -11.09
C ASN A 24 3.06 17.97 -11.58
N TYR A 25 4.22 17.76 -12.22
CA TYR A 25 5.10 18.81 -12.71
C TYR A 25 5.17 18.88 -14.26
N GLY A 26 4.40 18.07 -14.99
CA GLY A 26 4.43 18.00 -16.45
C GLY A 26 5.50 17.06 -17.01
N ASP A 27 5.85 17.25 -18.29
CA ASP A 27 6.72 16.34 -19.04
C ASP A 27 8.22 16.51 -18.73
N ASP A 28 8.62 17.68 -18.23
CA ASP A 28 9.99 17.99 -17.84
C ASP A 28 10.03 18.73 -16.50
N LEU A 29 11.16 18.58 -15.79
CA LEU A 29 11.36 19.15 -14.46
C LEU A 29 12.54 20.14 -14.47
N SER A 30 12.23 21.43 -14.37
CA SER A 30 13.25 22.48 -14.28
C SER A 30 13.84 22.61 -12.87
N GLY A 31 15.16 22.44 -12.75
CA GLY A 31 15.88 22.62 -11.48
C GLY A 31 15.80 24.05 -10.94
N TRP A 32 15.81 25.06 -11.82
CA TRP A 32 15.64 26.46 -11.43
C TRP A 32 14.24 26.74 -10.87
N TRP A 33 13.21 26.12 -11.46
CA TRP A 33 11.85 26.20 -10.95
C TRP A 33 11.72 25.56 -9.55
N LEU A 34 12.37 24.42 -9.33
CA LEU A 34 12.42 23.74 -8.04
C LEU A 34 13.10 24.58 -6.96
N LEU A 35 14.23 25.21 -7.30
CA LEU A 35 14.95 26.11 -6.40
C LEU A 35 14.09 27.33 -6.02
N TRP A 36 13.41 27.93 -7.00
CA TRP A 36 12.49 29.05 -6.75
C TRP A 36 11.33 28.64 -5.85
N LYS A 37 10.70 27.49 -6.12
CA LYS A 37 9.61 26.94 -5.29
C LYS A 37 10.07 26.63 -3.87
N ARG A 38 11.30 26.13 -3.70
CA ARG A 38 11.88 25.85 -2.37
C ARG A 38 12.14 27.13 -1.56
N TRP A 39 12.44 28.24 -2.22
CA TRP A 39 12.76 29.50 -1.53
C TRP A 39 11.54 30.39 -1.25
N ASN A 40 10.44 30.21 -2.01
CA ASN A 40 9.23 31.01 -1.84
C ASN A 40 8.29 30.42 -0.74
N PRO A 41 8.08 31.10 0.39
CA PRO A 41 7.23 30.60 1.48
C PRO A 41 5.72 30.61 1.17
N PHE A 42 5.30 31.23 0.07
CA PHE A 42 3.88 31.33 -0.33
C PHE A 42 3.45 30.25 -1.33
N THR A 43 4.34 29.34 -1.72
CA THR A 43 3.99 28.22 -2.62
C THR A 43 3.80 26.92 -1.85
N THR A 44 2.99 26.03 -2.41
CA THR A 44 2.93 24.63 -1.99
C THR A 44 4.30 23.96 -2.20
N PRO A 45 4.77 23.16 -1.22
CA PRO A 45 5.97 22.34 -1.39
C PRO A 45 5.79 21.37 -2.55
N VAL A 46 6.80 21.31 -3.43
CA VAL A 46 6.83 20.35 -4.53
C VAL A 46 7.32 19.02 -3.98
N LYS A 47 6.47 17.99 -4.05
CA LYS A 47 6.80 16.60 -3.72
C LYS A 47 7.24 15.88 -4.98
N VAL A 48 8.55 15.79 -5.18
CA VAL A 48 9.17 14.99 -6.26
C VAL A 48 9.78 13.74 -5.63
N PRO A 49 9.60 12.55 -6.22
CA PRO A 49 10.22 11.33 -5.70
C PRO A 49 11.75 11.44 -5.72
N ASN A 50 12.40 11.06 -4.63
CA ASN A 50 13.85 11.02 -4.55
C ASN A 50 14.40 9.73 -5.20
N LEU A 51 15.73 9.62 -5.33
CA LEU A 51 16.35 8.43 -5.93
C LEU A 51 15.97 7.11 -5.22
N PRO A 52 16.04 7.00 -3.88
CA PRO A 52 15.51 5.85 -3.16
C PRO A 52 14.04 5.51 -3.46
N ASP A 53 13.16 6.50 -3.55
CA ASP A 53 11.73 6.31 -3.85
C ASP A 53 11.57 5.71 -5.26
N ILE A 54 12.31 6.24 -6.24
CA ILE A 54 12.32 5.75 -7.62
C ILE A 54 12.82 4.30 -7.66
N GLN A 55 13.93 4.01 -6.99
CA GLN A 55 14.49 2.66 -6.94
C GLN A 55 13.53 1.67 -6.30
N SER A 56 12.87 2.06 -5.21
CA SER A 56 11.89 1.21 -4.52
C SER A 56 10.70 0.90 -5.43
N ARG A 57 10.14 1.91 -6.10
CA ARG A 57 9.04 1.72 -7.07
C ARG A 57 9.42 0.83 -8.24
N LEU A 58 10.64 0.97 -8.77
CA LEU A 58 11.16 0.09 -9.83
C LEU A 58 11.34 -1.34 -9.34
N ALA A 59 11.78 -1.55 -8.10
CA ALA A 59 11.95 -2.88 -7.53
C ALA A 59 10.60 -3.60 -7.33
N TYR A 60 9.54 -2.88 -6.94
CA TYR A 60 8.23 -3.47 -6.64
C TYR A 60 7.23 -3.46 -7.80
N VAL A 61 7.55 -2.84 -8.95
CA VAL A 61 6.61 -2.72 -10.09
C VAL A 61 6.03 -4.07 -10.54
N SER A 62 6.85 -5.12 -10.54
CA SER A 62 6.43 -6.47 -10.96
C SER A 62 5.51 -7.15 -9.94
N CYS A 63 5.75 -6.91 -8.65
CA CYS A 63 4.93 -7.43 -7.55
C CYS A 63 3.61 -6.67 -7.44
N ASN A 64 3.61 -5.36 -7.68
CA ASN A 64 2.38 -4.56 -7.68
C ASN A 64 1.41 -5.01 -8.76
N ARG A 65 1.90 -5.31 -9.98
CA ARG A 65 1.05 -5.89 -11.04
C ARG A 65 0.44 -7.23 -10.60
N GLN A 66 1.24 -8.12 -10.02
CA GLN A 66 0.76 -9.42 -9.54
C GLN A 66 -0.26 -9.28 -8.40
N LEU A 67 -0.06 -8.31 -7.50
CA LEU A 67 -1.00 -8.00 -6.44
C LEU A 67 -2.35 -7.53 -6.99
N GLU A 68 -2.35 -6.65 -8.01
CA GLU A 68 -3.58 -6.23 -8.67
C GLU A 68 -4.30 -7.40 -9.36
N GLU A 69 -3.56 -8.30 -10.00
CA GLU A 69 -4.13 -9.51 -10.58
C GLU A 69 -4.82 -10.38 -9.50
N VAL A 70 -4.17 -10.57 -8.35
CA VAL A 70 -4.73 -11.31 -7.21
C VAL A 70 -6.00 -10.63 -6.68
N LYS A 71 -6.00 -9.30 -6.51
CA LYS A 71 -7.17 -8.54 -6.04
C LYS A 71 -8.39 -8.72 -6.95
N THR A 72 -8.18 -8.80 -8.25
CA THR A 72 -9.26 -8.95 -9.25
C THR A 72 -9.65 -10.39 -9.53
N SER A 73 -8.96 -11.36 -8.93
CA SER A 73 -9.13 -12.76 -9.31
C SER A 73 -10.26 -13.47 -8.56
N ASP A 74 -11.04 -14.28 -9.28
CA ASP A 74 -12.14 -15.04 -8.68
C ASP A 74 -11.68 -16.28 -7.88
N TYR A 75 -10.40 -16.62 -7.94
CA TYR A 75 -9.88 -17.86 -7.34
C TYR A 75 -9.37 -17.70 -5.91
N CYS A 76 -9.28 -16.48 -5.41
CA CYS A 76 -8.93 -16.22 -4.02
C CYS A 76 -9.72 -15.03 -3.46
N GLU A 77 -10.05 -15.13 -2.19
CA GLU A 77 -10.66 -14.02 -1.45
C GLU A 77 -9.54 -13.12 -0.93
N TYR A 78 -9.43 -11.94 -1.51
CA TYR A 78 -8.48 -10.92 -1.06
C TYR A 78 -9.08 -10.14 0.11
N ILE A 79 -8.34 -10.06 1.22
CA ILE A 79 -8.75 -9.41 2.46
C ILE A 79 -7.61 -8.49 2.92
N ARG A 80 -7.93 -7.23 3.17
CA ARG A 80 -6.98 -6.25 3.71
C ARG A 80 -7.50 -5.67 5.03
N PRO A 81 -6.98 -6.13 6.18
CA PRO A 81 -7.33 -5.56 7.47
C PRO A 81 -6.87 -4.09 7.59
N PRO A 82 -7.48 -3.28 8.47
CA PRO A 82 -7.12 -1.87 8.63
C PRO A 82 -5.82 -1.72 9.42
N ILE A 83 -4.68 -1.85 8.74
CA ILE A 83 -3.33 -1.84 9.34
C ILE A 83 -2.52 -0.57 9.06
N ASP A 84 -3.08 0.40 8.32
CA ASP A 84 -2.37 1.60 7.86
C ASP A 84 -1.93 2.54 9.00
N SER A 85 -2.51 2.39 10.20
CA SER A 85 -2.11 3.10 11.40
C SER A 85 -0.81 2.59 12.04
N TYR A 86 -0.31 1.42 11.62
CA TYR A 86 0.85 0.78 12.22
C TYR A 86 2.06 0.79 11.31
N LYS A 87 3.24 1.03 11.89
CA LYS A 87 4.50 0.92 11.16
C LYS A 87 5.03 -0.52 11.20
N THR A 88 5.78 -0.91 10.18
CA THR A 88 6.38 -2.26 10.04
C THR A 88 7.15 -2.74 11.28
N LEU A 89 7.79 -1.83 12.02
CA LEU A 89 8.62 -2.14 13.20
C LEU A 89 7.96 -1.74 14.53
N GLN A 90 6.64 -1.51 14.57
CA GLN A 90 5.91 -1.09 15.76
C GLN A 90 5.50 -2.27 16.65
N PHE A 91 6.47 -3.07 17.09
CA PHE A 91 6.21 -4.28 17.88
C PHE A 91 5.54 -4.03 19.23
N GLY A 92 5.69 -2.81 19.79
CA GLY A 92 5.05 -2.42 21.05
C GLY A 92 3.52 -2.36 20.99
N SER A 93 2.93 -2.26 19.80
CA SER A 93 1.47 -2.25 19.60
C SER A 93 0.90 -3.64 19.30
N PHE A 94 1.61 -4.72 19.64
CA PHE A 94 1.21 -6.10 19.29
C PHE A 94 -0.22 -6.44 19.71
N ASP A 95 -0.60 -6.21 20.96
CA ASP A 95 -1.93 -6.56 21.46
C ASP A 95 -3.05 -5.79 20.73
N GLU A 96 -2.78 -4.54 20.36
CA GLU A 96 -3.69 -3.69 19.61
C GLU A 96 -3.85 -4.18 18.17
N ILE A 97 -2.73 -4.45 17.48
CA ILE A 97 -2.71 -4.98 16.10
C ILE A 97 -3.44 -6.33 16.04
N ARG A 98 -3.21 -7.19 17.03
CA ARG A 98 -3.90 -8.49 17.16
C ARG A 98 -5.41 -8.29 17.27
N GLU A 99 -5.85 -7.38 18.14
CA GLU A 99 -7.27 -7.10 18.35
C GLU A 99 -7.94 -6.52 17.10
N VAL A 100 -7.26 -5.62 16.38
CA VAL A 100 -7.75 -5.07 15.10
C VAL A 100 -7.93 -6.18 14.06
N GLY A 101 -6.94 -7.05 13.91
CA GLY A 101 -7.02 -8.20 13.01
C GLY A 101 -8.15 -9.16 13.37
N TYR A 102 -8.31 -9.46 14.67
CA TYR A 102 -9.38 -10.33 15.16
C TYR A 102 -10.77 -9.78 14.86
N ARG A 103 -11.03 -8.51 15.23
CA ARG A 103 -12.32 -7.86 14.96
C ARG A 103 -12.66 -7.81 13.49
N HIS A 104 -11.69 -7.47 12.63
CA HIS A 104 -11.89 -7.43 11.20
C HIS A 104 -12.23 -8.82 10.63
N GLY A 105 -11.48 -9.85 11.02
CA GLY A 105 -11.73 -11.22 10.60
C GLY A 105 -13.09 -11.75 11.06
N SER A 106 -13.44 -11.57 12.34
CA SER A 106 -14.74 -11.97 12.89
C SER A 106 -15.90 -11.33 12.12
N ALA A 107 -15.85 -10.01 11.91
CA ALA A 107 -16.89 -9.30 11.16
C ALA A 107 -16.99 -9.77 9.70
N TYR A 108 -15.86 -10.01 9.04
CA TYR A 108 -15.82 -10.50 7.66
C TYR A 108 -16.51 -11.87 7.52
N PHE A 109 -16.16 -12.84 8.37
CA PHE A 109 -16.74 -14.19 8.31
C PHE A 109 -18.18 -14.26 8.83
N GLU A 110 -18.58 -13.41 9.78
CA GLU A 110 -19.99 -13.29 10.17
C GLU A 110 -20.86 -12.81 9.00
N GLY A 111 -20.36 -11.88 8.19
CA GLY A 111 -21.03 -11.41 6.97
C GLY A 111 -21.23 -12.50 5.92
N GLN A 112 -20.30 -13.45 5.81
CA GLN A 112 -20.39 -14.60 4.90
C GLN A 112 -21.33 -15.72 5.39
N ARG A 113 -21.68 -15.73 6.68
CA ARG A 113 -22.52 -16.77 7.29
C ARG A 113 -24.02 -16.54 7.09
N ARG A 114 -24.41 -15.42 6.50
CA ARG A 114 -25.78 -15.07 6.11
C ARG A 114 -26.02 -15.41 4.65
#